data_AF-A0A7C5GI07-F1
#
_entry.id   AF-A0A7C5GI07-F1
#
_cell.length_a   1.000
_cell.length_b   1.000
_cell.length_c   1.000
_cell.angle_alpha   90.00
_cell.angle_beta   90.00
_cell.angle_gamma   90.00
#
_symmetry.space_group_name_H-M   'P 1'
#
loop_
_entity.id
_entity.type
_entity.pdbx_description
1 polymer ?
#
loop_
_entity_poly.entity_id
_entity_poly.type
_entity_poly.pdbx_seq_one_letter_code
_entity_poly.pdbx_strand_id
1 'polypeptide(L)'
;NRFGTVYTIEGSESIAGIAMQTFASLGLKKIRSNIGPFDIVLPSILNKLDTIDFAFMDGNHRKEPTLKYFDLILNKCNDNAVIVIDDIYWSSEMNEAWNEIIIHSKVSFSLDFYSFGVILLNNRFSGNYKVISSKYKL
;
A
#
# COMPACT_ATOMS: atom_id res chain seq x y z
N ASN A 1 -0.75 -18.80 3.13
CA ASN A 1 0.69 -18.50 2.93
C ASN A 1 1.46 -19.00 4.16
N ARG A 2 2.43 -19.92 4.02
CA ARG A 2 3.19 -20.50 5.16
C ARG A 2 4.54 -19.82 5.42
N PHE A 3 5.02 -18.97 4.51
CA PHE A 3 6.38 -18.44 4.55
C PHE A 3 6.45 -16.93 4.74
N GLY A 4 5.50 -16.17 4.17
CA GLY A 4 5.47 -14.72 4.25
C GLY A 4 5.37 -14.18 5.67
N THR A 5 5.98 -13.01 5.87
CA THR A 5 5.92 -12.23 7.11
C THR A 5 5.24 -10.91 6.79
N VAL A 6 4.23 -10.53 7.57
CA VAL A 6 3.53 -9.25 7.44
C VAL A 6 4.22 -8.21 8.31
N TYR A 7 4.57 -7.08 7.72
CA TYR A 7 5.00 -5.89 8.46
C TYR A 7 3.84 -4.91 8.46
N THR A 8 3.49 -4.40 9.63
CA THR A 8 2.47 -3.34 9.78
C THR A 8 3.06 -2.17 10.55
N ILE A 9 2.60 -0.96 10.24
CA ILE A 9 3.07 0.31 10.79
C ILE A 9 1.83 1.04 11.30
N GLU A 10 1.87 1.49 12.55
CA GLU A 10 0.81 2.27 13.18
C GLU A 10 1.42 3.46 13.94
N GLY A 11 0.84 4.64 13.82
CA GLY A 11 1.32 5.84 14.51
C GLY A 11 0.88 5.91 15.98
N SER A 12 -0.26 5.31 16.31
CA SER A 12 -0.86 5.31 17.63
C SER A 12 -0.47 4.08 18.46
N GLU A 13 0.23 4.31 19.57
CA GLU A 13 0.60 3.25 20.51
C GLU A 13 -0.60 2.45 21.04
N SER A 14 -1.73 3.11 21.27
CA SER A 14 -2.93 2.45 21.80
C SER A 14 -3.57 1.51 20.77
N ILE A 15 -3.69 1.95 19.52
CA ILE A 15 -4.22 1.13 18.41
C ILE A 15 -3.28 -0.05 18.13
N ALA A 16 -1.97 0.22 18.07
CA ALA A 16 -0.97 -0.82 17.91
C ALA A 16 -1.03 -1.85 19.06
N GLY A 17 -1.24 -1.39 20.30
CA GLY A 17 -1.42 -2.24 21.47
C GLY A 17 -2.61 -3.19 21.33
N ILE A 18 -3.76 -2.69 20.88
CA ILE A 18 -4.95 -3.51 20.61
C ILE A 18 -4.66 -4.53 19.51
N ALA A 19 -4.08 -4.10 18.39
CA ALA A 19 -3.75 -4.99 17.27
C ALA A 19 -2.79 -6.11 17.69
N MET A 20 -1.75 -5.80 18.47
CA MET A 20 -0.81 -6.81 19.00
C MET A 20 -1.49 -7.83 19.91
N GLN A 21 -2.43 -7.40 20.77
CA GLN A 21 -3.21 -8.32 21.60
C GLN A 21 -4.10 -9.23 20.74
N THR A 22 -4.73 -8.70 19.69
CA THR A 22 -5.51 -9.48 18.72
C THR A 22 -4.63 -10.49 17.99
N PHE A 23 -3.44 -10.10 17.54
CA PHE A 23 -2.53 -11.03 16.88
C PHE A 23 -2.08 -12.16 17.81
N ALA A 24 -1.82 -11.84 19.09
CA ALA A 24 -1.45 -12.81 20.10
C ALA A 24 -2.60 -13.80 20.40
N SER A 25 -3.83 -13.31 20.57
CA SER A 25 -4.99 -14.17 20.86
C SER A 25 -5.33 -15.12 19.70
N LEU A 26 -5.06 -14.70 18.46
CA LEU A 26 -5.20 -15.52 17.26
C LEU A 26 -3.97 -16.43 16.98
N GLY A 27 -2.92 -16.35 17.80
CA GLY A 27 -1.71 -17.15 17.63
C GLY A 27 -0.88 -16.79 16.38
N LEU A 28 -1.00 -15.57 15.86
CA LEU A 28 -0.34 -15.11 14.63
C LEU A 28 1.12 -14.73 14.91
N LYS A 29 2.07 -15.60 14.51
CA LYS A 29 3.50 -15.43 14.81
C LYS A 29 4.31 -14.69 13.72
N LYS A 30 3.73 -14.52 12.53
CA LYS A 30 4.40 -13.94 11.35
C LYS A 30 3.97 -12.52 11.05
N ILE A 31 3.66 -11.76 12.10
CA ILE A 31 3.38 -10.33 12.02
C ILE A 31 4.49 -9.59 12.78
N ARG A 32 4.94 -8.47 12.22
CA ARG A 32 5.89 -7.54 12.83
C ARG A 32 5.21 -6.18 12.90
N SER A 33 4.67 -5.86 14.07
CA SER A 33 4.08 -4.55 14.34
C SER A 33 5.17 -3.54 14.65
N ASN A 34 5.13 -2.39 14.00
CA ASN A 34 6.07 -1.29 14.19
C ASN A 34 5.26 -0.04 14.51
N ILE A 35 5.73 0.74 15.48
CA ILE A 35 5.01 1.91 15.97
C ILE A 35 5.81 3.16 15.65
N GLY A 36 5.15 4.15 15.06
CA GLY A 36 5.73 5.47 14.80
C GLY A 36 5.40 6.02 13.40
N PRO A 37 5.95 7.21 13.08
CA PRO A 37 5.67 7.87 11.80
C PRO A 37 6.17 7.06 10.60
N PHE A 38 5.36 6.97 9.54
CA PHE A 38 5.73 6.28 8.30
C PHE A 38 7.06 6.78 7.71
N ASP A 39 7.29 8.10 7.72
CA ASP A 39 8.52 8.72 7.23
C ASP A 39 9.81 8.19 7.88
N ILE A 40 9.71 7.62 9.09
CA ILE A 40 10.82 7.05 9.84
C ILE A 40 10.81 5.52 9.77
N VAL A 41 9.64 4.93 10.01
CA VAL A 41 9.50 3.49 10.18
C VAL A 41 9.57 2.76 8.84
N LEU A 42 8.91 3.27 7.80
CA LEU A 42 8.87 2.62 6.49
C LEU A 42 10.28 2.43 5.90
N PRO A 43 11.15 3.47 5.79
CA PRO A 43 12.52 3.26 5.31
C PRO A 43 13.32 2.23 6.14
N SER A 44 13.16 2.24 7.46
CA SER A 44 13.84 1.29 8.37
C SER A 44 13.42 -0.16 8.12
N ILE A 45 12.15 -0.40 7.79
CA ILE A 45 11.65 -1.73 7.42
C ILE A 45 12.18 -2.11 6.04
N LEU A 46 12.05 -1.23 5.05
CA LEU A 46 12.46 -1.50 3.66
C LEU A 46 13.94 -1.86 3.54
N ASN A 47 14.80 -1.26 4.37
CA ASN A 47 16.23 -1.59 4.43
C ASN A 47 16.52 -3.03 4.88
N LYS A 48 15.58 -3.69 5.54
CA LYS A 48 15.69 -5.08 6.02
C LYS A 48 15.03 -6.08 5.07
N LEU A 49 14.30 -5.60 4.06
CA LEU A 49 13.58 -6.43 3.11
C LEU A 49 14.34 -6.49 1.78
N ASP A 50 14.51 -7.71 1.29
CA ASP A 50 15.05 -7.97 -0.05
C ASP A 50 13.99 -7.68 -1.11
N THR A 51 12.76 -8.14 -0.88
CA THR A 51 11.62 -7.97 -1.80
C THR A 51 10.31 -7.76 -1.07
N ILE A 52 9.38 -7.08 -1.75
CA ILE A 52 7.97 -6.95 -1.39
C ILE A 52 7.13 -7.63 -2.47
N ASP A 53 6.31 -8.60 -2.06
CA ASP A 53 5.33 -9.27 -2.92
C ASP A 53 3.96 -8.58 -2.88
N PHE A 54 3.67 -7.87 -1.79
CA PHE A 54 2.39 -7.21 -1.57
C PHE A 54 2.56 -5.99 -0.67
N ALA A 55 1.93 -4.87 -1.04
CA ALA A 55 1.82 -3.69 -0.20
C ALA A 55 0.39 -3.18 -0.18
N PHE A 56 -0.09 -2.82 1.01
CA PHE A 56 -1.37 -2.13 1.22
C PHE A 56 -1.08 -0.77 1.87
N MET A 57 -1.49 0.30 1.20
CA MET A 57 -1.25 1.68 1.60
C MET A 57 -2.58 2.31 2.03
N ASP A 58 -2.78 2.42 3.33
CA ASP A 58 -3.91 3.07 3.97
C ASP A 58 -3.36 3.84 5.19
N GLY A 59 -3.05 5.12 4.99
CA GLY A 59 -2.26 5.86 5.97
C GLY A 59 -2.35 7.37 5.77
N ASN A 60 -1.32 7.98 5.19
CA ASN A 60 -1.33 9.43 5.00
C ASN A 60 -2.03 9.79 3.68
N HIS A 61 -3.25 10.31 3.75
CA HIS A 61 -4.06 10.68 2.57
C HIS A 61 -3.72 12.07 2.00
N ARG A 62 -2.42 12.39 1.93
CA ARG A 62 -1.89 13.60 1.26
C ARG A 62 -1.06 13.19 0.07
N LYS A 63 -1.01 14.06 -0.95
CA LYS A 63 -0.37 13.73 -2.23
C LYS A 63 1.10 13.37 -2.09
N GLU A 64 1.88 14.29 -1.52
CA GLU A 64 3.34 14.13 -1.44
C GLU A 64 3.78 12.90 -0.63
N PRO A 65 3.24 12.62 0.58
CA PRO A 65 3.57 11.40 1.32
C PRO A 65 3.17 10.13 0.57
N THR A 66 2.00 10.07 -0.05
CA THR A 66 1.54 8.90 -0.81
C THR A 66 2.51 8.57 -1.95
N LEU A 67 2.88 9.56 -2.76
CA LEU A 67 3.84 9.39 -3.85
C LEU A 67 5.21 8.94 -3.33
N LYS A 68 5.70 9.59 -2.27
CA LYS A 68 6.98 9.22 -1.63
C LYS A 68 6.97 7.77 -1.13
N TYR A 69 5.91 7.35 -0.44
CA TYR A 69 5.83 5.99 0.08
C TYR A 69 5.66 4.96 -1.03
N PHE A 70 4.88 5.29 -2.06
CA PHE A 70 4.74 4.47 -3.25
C PHE A 70 6.10 4.21 -3.90
N ASP A 71 6.91 5.25 -4.13
CA ASP A 71 8.24 5.09 -4.74
C ASP A 71 9.19 4.25 -3.88
N LEU A 72 9.18 4.45 -2.56
CA LEU A 72 9.99 3.66 -1.62
C LEU A 72 9.62 2.17 -1.68
N ILE A 73 8.31 1.87 -1.68
CA ILE A 73 7.79 0.51 -1.76
C ILE A 73 8.10 -0.11 -3.13
N LEU A 74 7.84 0.63 -4.21
CA LEU A 74 8.04 0.21 -5.58
C LEU A 74 9.49 -0.20 -5.86
N ASN A 75 10.46 0.47 -5.24
CA ASN A 75 11.88 0.11 -5.36
C ASN A 75 12.27 -1.19 -4.65
N LYS A 76 11.37 -1.75 -3.82
CA LYS A 76 11.53 -3.05 -3.18
C LYS A 76 10.62 -4.12 -3.77
N CYS A 77 9.73 -3.77 -4.70
CA CYS A 77 8.85 -4.73 -5.33
C CYS A 77 9.56 -5.58 -6.39
N ASN A 78 9.17 -6.85 -6.48
CA ASN A 78 9.46 -7.67 -7.65
C ASN A 78 8.37 -7.49 -8.73
N ASP A 79 8.61 -8.01 -9.93
CA ASP A 79 7.70 -7.87 -11.09
C ASP A 79 6.30 -8.42 -10.86
N ASN A 80 6.12 -9.34 -9.89
CA ASN A 80 4.82 -9.93 -9.57
C ASN A 80 4.16 -9.28 -8.34
N ALA A 81 4.75 -8.21 -7.80
CA ALA A 81 4.20 -7.55 -6.65
C ALA A 81 2.86 -6.88 -6.98
N VAL A 82 1.99 -6.84 -5.97
CA VAL A 82 0.72 -6.13 -6.02
C VAL A 82 0.77 -4.99 -5.01
N ILE A 83 0.46 -3.77 -5.45
CA ILE A 83 0.33 -2.61 -4.57
C ILE A 83 -1.14 -2.19 -4.57
N VAL A 84 -1.72 -2.03 -3.39
CA VAL A 84 -3.08 -1.54 -3.20
C VAL A 84 -3.01 -0.21 -2.46
N ILE A 85 -3.74 0.78 -2.95
CA ILE A 85 -3.79 2.13 -2.37
C ILE A 85 -5.24 2.40 -2.03
N ASP A 86 -5.52 2.65 -0.76
CA ASP A 86 -6.87 2.98 -0.30
C ASP A 86 -7.19 4.46 -0.52
N ASP A 87 -8.47 4.79 -0.54
CA ASP A 87 -8.97 6.17 -0.55
C ASP A 87 -8.46 7.03 -1.73
N ILE A 88 -8.32 6.43 -2.91
CA ILE A 88 -7.80 7.08 -4.12
C ILE A 88 -8.62 8.30 -4.60
N TYR A 89 -9.87 8.44 -4.14
CA TYR A 89 -10.74 9.60 -4.42
C TYR A 89 -11.17 10.38 -3.16
N TRP A 90 -10.52 10.15 -2.01
CA TRP A 90 -10.87 10.84 -0.76
C TRP A 90 -10.75 12.37 -0.84
N SER A 91 -9.77 12.86 -1.59
CA SER A 91 -9.50 14.29 -1.77
C SER A 91 -8.98 14.58 -3.18
N SER A 92 -8.92 15.86 -3.57
CA SER A 92 -8.28 16.27 -4.82
C SER A 92 -6.81 15.85 -4.85
N GLU A 93 -6.11 15.98 -3.72
CA GLU A 93 -4.72 15.53 -3.56
C GLU A 93 -4.55 14.03 -3.79
N MET A 94 -5.45 13.20 -3.25
CA MET A 94 -5.39 11.75 -3.46
C MET A 94 -5.73 11.36 -4.90
N ASN A 95 -6.69 12.04 -5.51
CA ASN A 95 -7.00 11.84 -6.93
C ASN A 95 -5.80 12.21 -7.80
N GLU A 96 -5.13 13.32 -7.52
CA GLU A 96 -3.88 13.70 -8.20
C GLU A 96 -2.78 12.66 -7.99
N ALA A 97 -2.56 12.20 -6.75
CA ALA A 97 -1.59 11.15 -6.45
C ALA A 97 -1.88 9.86 -7.23
N TRP A 98 -3.14 9.42 -7.26
CA TRP A 98 -3.56 8.24 -8.02
C TRP A 98 -3.29 8.39 -9.52
N ASN A 99 -3.63 9.54 -10.11
CA ASN A 99 -3.38 9.80 -11.52
C ASN A 99 -1.89 9.83 -11.87
N GLU A 100 -1.03 10.31 -10.97
CA GLU A 100 0.43 10.26 -11.14
C GLU A 100 0.99 8.84 -11.00
N ILE A 101 0.45 8.04 -10.08
CA ILE A 101 0.88 6.65 -9.86
C ILE A 101 0.58 5.77 -11.09
N ILE A 102 -0.63 5.86 -11.66
CA ILE A 102 -1.03 4.98 -12.77
C ILE A 102 -0.31 5.26 -14.10
N ILE A 103 0.40 6.38 -14.21
CA ILE A 103 1.25 6.71 -15.37
C ILE A 103 2.74 6.49 -15.09
N HIS A 104 3.10 6.03 -13.89
CA HIS A 104 4.48 5.76 -13.53
C HIS A 104 5.05 4.64 -14.42
N SER A 105 6.30 4.80 -14.90
CA SER A 105 6.91 3.91 -15.92
C SER A 105 7.00 2.42 -15.55
N LYS A 106 7.05 2.10 -14.25
CA LYS A 106 7.04 0.71 -13.75
C LYS A 106 5.63 0.13 -13.54
N VAL A 107 4.58 0.95 -13.63
CA VAL A 107 3.21 0.50 -13.54
C VAL A 107 2.81 -0.04 -14.91
N SER A 108 2.59 -1.34 -14.96
CA SER A 108 2.12 -1.97 -16.18
C SER A 108 0.60 -1.86 -16.26
N PHE A 109 -0.08 -2.18 -15.16
CA PHE A 109 -1.53 -2.29 -15.15
C PHE A 109 -2.13 -1.72 -13.86
N SER A 110 -3.24 -1.00 -13.97
CA SER A 110 -4.00 -0.49 -12.83
C SER A 110 -5.49 -0.80 -12.91
N LEU A 111 -6.09 -1.07 -11.75
CA LEU A 111 -7.53 -1.24 -11.56
C LEU A 111 -8.01 -0.20 -10.55
N ASP A 112 -8.97 0.60 -10.97
CA ASP A 112 -9.63 1.60 -10.13
C ASP A 112 -10.99 1.05 -9.71
N PHE A 113 -11.13 0.76 -8.41
CA PHE A 113 -12.36 0.28 -7.77
C PHE A 113 -13.13 1.40 -7.06
N TYR A 114 -12.85 2.66 -7.39
CA TYR A 114 -13.34 3.87 -6.74
C TYR A 114 -12.87 4.05 -5.29
N SER A 115 -13.14 3.08 -4.39
CA SER A 115 -12.67 3.19 -3.01
C SER A 115 -11.17 2.98 -2.88
N PHE A 116 -10.59 2.12 -3.72
CA PHE A 116 -9.17 1.82 -3.72
C PHE A 116 -8.69 1.54 -5.15
N GLY A 117 -7.38 1.66 -5.34
CA GLY A 117 -6.67 1.32 -6.55
C GLY A 117 -5.80 0.07 -6.36
N VAL A 118 -5.67 -0.73 -7.41
CA VAL A 118 -4.73 -1.86 -7.47
C VAL A 118 -3.74 -1.63 -8.60
N ILE A 119 -2.47 -1.84 -8.31
CA ILE A 119 -1.34 -1.69 -9.23
C ILE A 119 -0.64 -3.04 -9.39
N LEU A 120 -0.38 -3.41 -10.64
CA LEU A 120 0.43 -4.58 -11.03
C LEU A 120 1.65 -4.11 -11.83
N LEU A 121 2.80 -4.69 -11.52
CA LEU A 121 4.09 -4.29 -12.12
C LEU A 121 4.49 -5.15 -13.31
N ASN A 122 3.88 -6.32 -13.48
CA ASN A 122 4.23 -7.28 -14.52
C ASN A 122 3.93 -6.75 -15.93
N ASN A 123 4.96 -6.65 -16.77
CA ASN A 123 4.87 -6.09 -18.13
C ASN A 123 4.17 -6.96 -19.17
N ARG A 124 3.65 -8.14 -18.80
CA ARG A 124 2.91 -9.02 -19.72
C ARG A 124 1.61 -8.40 -20.23
N PHE A 125 1.00 -7.51 -19.45
CA PHE A 125 -0.23 -6.82 -19.82
C PHE A 125 -0.15 -5.38 -19.34
N SER A 126 -0.70 -4.45 -20.12
CA SER A 126 -0.73 -3.04 -19.74
C SER A 126 -2.09 -2.40 -19.93
N GLY A 127 -2.47 -1.50 -19.03
CA GLY A 127 -3.68 -0.69 -19.15
C GLY A 127 -4.24 -0.20 -17.82
N ASN A 128 -5.07 0.83 -17.90
CA ASN A 128 -5.70 1.47 -16.75
C ASN A 128 -7.22 1.32 -16.85
N TYR A 129 -7.83 0.56 -15.94
CA TYR A 129 -9.24 0.20 -16.02
C TYR A 129 -10.02 0.68 -14.81
N LYS A 130 -11.09 1.44 -15.05
CA LYS A 130 -12.09 1.76 -14.02
C LYS A 130 -13.09 0.61 -13.93
N VAL A 131 -13.01 -0.17 -12.88
CA VAL A 131 -13.88 -1.33 -12.62
C VAL A 131 -15.22 -0.87 -12.08
N ILE A 132 -15.20 0.06 -11.13
CA ILE A 132 -16.40 0.67 -10.57
C ILE A 132 -16.37 2.16 -10.91
N SER A 133 -17.39 2.62 -11.63
CA SER A 133 -17.51 4.06 -11.90
C SER A 133 -18.02 4.79 -10.67
N SER A 134 -17.39 5.94 -10.37
CA SER A 134 -17.82 6.88 -9.33
C SER A 134 -19.30 7.27 -9.40
N LYS A 135 -19.90 7.23 -10.60
CA LYS A 135 -21.34 7.49 -10.78
C LYS A 135 -22.27 6.50 -10.07
N TYR A 136 -21.75 5.37 -9.58
CA TYR A 136 -22.52 4.34 -8.88
C TYR A 136 -22.39 4.39 -7.36
N LYS A 137 -21.61 5.33 -6.80
CA LYS A 137 -21.66 5.67 -5.38
C LYS A 137 -22.33 7.03 -5.24
N LEU A 138 -23.64 6.96 -4.97
CA LEU A 138 -24.50 8.05 -4.55
C LEU A 138 -24.21 8.41 -3.08
#